data_AF-A0A564SX54-F1
#
_entry.id   AF-A0A564SX54-F1
#
_cell.length_a   1.000
_cell.length_b   1.000
_cell.length_c   1.000
_cell.angle_alpha   90.00
_cell.angle_beta   90.00
_cell.angle_gamma   90.00
#
_symmetry.space_group_name_H-M   'P 1'
#
loop_
_entity.id
_entity.type
_entity.pdbx_description
1 polymer ?
#
loop_
_entity_poly.entity_id
_entity_poly.type
_entity_poly.pdbx_seq_one_letter_code
_entity_poly.pdbx_strand_id
1 'polypeptide(L)' 'MGAPLASVSDANSDERLLVSGSYLIFYHVNGSDVFIDRVLYGRRDYLRVLFGDSIKEETE' A
#
# COMPACT_ATOMS: atom_id res chain seq x y z
N MET A 1 1.74 -6.49 -14.34
CA MET A 1 0.67 -6.53 -13.31
C MET A 1 1.34 -6.50 -11.94
N GLY A 2 0.79 -5.73 -10.99
CA GLY A 2 1.45 -5.40 -9.70
C GLY A 2 1.47 -6.54 -8.69
N ALA A 3 2.35 -6.45 -7.69
CA ALA A 3 2.49 -7.47 -6.65
C ALA A 3 1.29 -7.43 -5.67
N PRO A 4 0.76 -8.60 -5.26
CA PRO A 4 -0.31 -8.65 -4.26
C PRO A 4 0.21 -8.18 -2.89
N LEU A 5 -0.54 -7.28 -2.25
CA LEU A 5 -0.18 -6.70 -0.95
C LEU A 5 -0.29 -7.72 0.20
N ALA A 6 -1.11 -8.74 0.01
CA ALA A 6 -1.27 -9.88 0.91
C ALA A 6 0.03 -10.65 1.19
N SER A 7 1.08 -10.44 0.38
CA SER A 7 2.40 -11.06 0.62
C SER A 7 3.19 -10.42 1.76
N VAL A 8 2.82 -9.21 2.19
CA VAL A 8 3.54 -8.40 3.18
C VAL A 8 2.63 -7.73 4.22
N SER A 9 1.31 -7.94 4.13
CA SER A 9 0.32 -7.36 5.05
C SER A 9 -0.92 -8.23 5.12
N ASP A 10 -1.70 -8.12 6.20
CA ASP A 10 -3.03 -8.75 6.36
C ASP A 10 -4.12 -8.02 5.52
N ALA A 11 -3.69 -7.36 4.44
CA ALA A 11 -4.56 -6.67 3.51
C ALA A 11 -5.39 -7.69 2.72
N ASN A 12 -6.64 -7.32 2.40
CA ASN A 12 -7.55 -8.15 1.61
C ASN A 12 -6.85 -8.64 0.33
N SER A 13 -7.13 -9.87 -0.10
CA SER A 13 -6.46 -10.54 -1.22
C SER A 13 -6.50 -9.78 -2.55
N ASP A 14 -7.39 -8.80 -2.67
CA ASP A 14 -7.61 -7.98 -3.85
C ASP A 14 -6.80 -6.67 -3.86
N GLU A 15 -6.16 -6.30 -2.76
CA GLU A 15 -5.26 -5.14 -2.69
C GLU A 15 -3.93 -5.42 -3.39
N ARG A 16 -3.54 -4.50 -4.27
CA ARG A 16 -2.38 -4.59 -5.14
C ARG A 16 -1.55 -3.31 -5.07
N LEU A 17 -0.23 -3.48 -5.25
CA LEU A 17 0.72 -2.38 -5.35
C LEU A 17 1.28 -2.26 -6.75
N LEU A 18 1.32 -1.03 -7.27
CA LEU A 18 2.05 -0.65 -8.48
C LEU A 18 3.07 0.44 -8.15
N VAL A 19 4.33 0.22 -8.52
CA VAL A 19 5.37 1.25 -8.44
C VAL A 19 5.51 1.90 -9.82
N SER A 20 5.35 3.22 -9.87
CA SER A 20 5.53 4.03 -11.09
C SER A 20 6.50 5.18 -10.81
N GLY A 21 7.73 5.03 -11.30
CA GLY A 21 8.81 5.97 -11.00
C GLY A 21 9.04 6.11 -9.49
N SER A 22 8.89 7.32 -8.97
CA SER A 22 9.00 7.61 -7.52
C SER A 22 7.67 7.53 -6.78
N TYR A 23 6.63 6.92 -7.35
CA TYR A 23 5.32 6.80 -6.73
C TYR A 23 4.93 5.35 -6.45
N LEU A 24 4.29 5.12 -5.30
CA LEU A 24 3.66 3.88 -4.88
C LEU A 24 2.15 4.06 -4.99
N ILE A 25 1.48 3.19 -5.74
CA ILE A 25 0.05 3.25 -6.01
C ILE A 25 -0.59 2.00 -5.46
N PHE A 26 -1.49 2.17 -4.51
CA PHE A 26 -2.30 1.12 -3.91
C PHE A 26 -3.67 1.14 -4.58
N TYR A 27 -4.10 -0.01 -5.06
CA TYR A 27 -5.37 -0.16 -5.75
C TYR A 27 -5.93 -1.54 -5.48
N HIS A 28 -7.25 -1.67 -5.55
CA HIS A 28 -7.92 -2.95 -5.61
C HIS A 28 -8.78 -3.03 -6.87
N VAL A 29 -9.12 -4.27 -7.24
CA VAL A 29 -9.95 -4.56 -8.41
C VAL A 29 -11.26 -5.15 -7.91
N ASN A 30 -12.38 -4.57 -8.33
CA ASN A 30 -13.71 -5.10 -8.06
C ASN A 30 -14.39 -5.42 -9.39
N GLY A 31 -14.38 -6.70 -9.77
CA GLY A 31 -14.87 -7.13 -11.09
C GLY A 31 -14.02 -6.55 -12.23
N SER A 32 -14.63 -5.68 -13.04
CA SER A 32 -13.96 -4.99 -14.16
C SER A 32 -13.42 -3.60 -13.80
N ASP A 33 -13.73 -3.11 -12.60
CA ASP A 33 -13.40 -1.76 -12.17
C ASP A 33 -12.14 -1.74 -11.32
N VAL A 34 -11.32 -0.71 -11.52
CA VAL A 34 -10.07 -0.48 -10.78
C VAL A 34 -10.25 0.74 -9.90
N PHE A 35 -10.09 0.56 -8.59
CA PHE A 35 -10.21 1.62 -7.60
C PHE A 35 -8.84 1.97 -7.06
N ILE A 36 -8.46 3.24 -7.12
CA ILE A 36 -7.19 3.73 -6.57
C ILE A 36 -7.44 4.20 -5.14
N ASP A 37 -6.90 3.46 -4.17
CA ASP A 37 -7.07 3.77 -2.75
C ASP A 37 -6.09 4.86 -2.30
N ARG A 38 -4.84 4.80 -2.78
CA ARG A 38 -3.80 5.74 -2.37
C ARG A 38 -2.67 5.86 -3.39
N VAL A 39 -2.19 7.10 -3.58
CA VAL A 39 -0.96 7.39 -4.33
C VAL A 39 0.02 8.10 -3.41
N LEU A 40 1.18 7.48 -3.17
CA LEU A 40 2.24 8.00 -2.31
C LEU A 40 3.48 8.30 -3.11
N TYR A 41 4.19 9.36 -2.72
CA TYR A 41 5.52 9.63 -3.25
C TYR A 41 6.57 8.89 -2.43
N GLY A 42 7.20 7.87 -3.02
CA GLY A 42 8.15 6.97 -2.37
C GLY A 42 9.49 7.60 -1.98
N ARG A 43 9.80 8.82 -2.44
CA ARG A 43 10.99 9.57 -1.99
C ARG A 43 10.71 10.49 -0.80
N ARG A 44 9.44 10.67 -0.43
CA ARG A 44 9.05 11.23 0.87
C ARG A 44 8.94 10.08 1.86
N ASP A 45 8.94 10.34 3.16
CA ASP A 45 8.82 9.35 4.24
C ASP A 45 7.48 8.57 4.21
N TYR A 46 7.25 7.81 3.13
CA TYR A 46 6.02 7.08 2.87
C TYR A 46 5.85 5.93 3.86
N LEU A 47 6.95 5.38 4.37
CA LEU A 47 6.94 4.41 5.46
C LEU A 47 6.25 4.97 6.71
N ARG A 48 6.46 6.25 7.03
CA ARG A 48 5.74 6.92 8.12
C ARG A 48 4.25 7.07 7.81
N VAL A 49 3.88 7.29 6.56
CA VAL A 49 2.47 7.43 6.15
C VAL A 49 1.74 6.09 6.11
N LEU A 50 2.46 5.00 5.81
CA LEU A 50 1.91 3.64 5.75
C LEU A 50 1.90 2.95 7.12
N PHE A 51 2.94 3.18 7.95
CA PHE A 51 3.18 2.41 9.17
C PHE A 51 3.33 3.29 10.43
N GLY A 52 3.20 4.62 10.32
CA GLY A 52 3.48 5.54 11.43
C GLY A 52 2.59 5.33 12.66
N ASP A 53 1.37 4.85 12.47
CA ASP A 53 0.45 4.51 13.57
C ASP A 53 0.58 3.04 14.00
N SER A 54 1.13 2.17 13.15
CA SER A 54 1.34 0.74 13.42
C SER A 54 2.58 0.44 14.27
N ILE A 55 3.54 1.38 14.32
CA ILE A 55 4.80 1.23 15.10
C ILE A 55 4.61 1.66 16.58
N LYS A 56 3.39 1.99 17.02
CA LYS A 56 3.13 2.50 18.38
C LYS A 56 3.05 1.47 19.51
N GLU A 57 3.29 0.19 19.28
CA GLU A 57 3.32 -0.80 20.36
C GLU A 57 4.57 -1.68 20.30
N GLU A 58 5.66 -1.18 20.89
CA GLU A 58 6.55 -1.99 21.75
C GLU A 58 7.43 -1.04 22.59
N THR A 59 6.83 -0.37 23.56
CA THR A 59 7.56 0.14 24.74
C THR A 59 6.61 0.05 25.91
N GLU A 60 6.86 -0.97 26.75
CA GLU A 60 6.37 -1.25 28.13
C GLU A 60 5.17 -0.48 28.69
#